data_AF-A0A2E1ECH9-F1
#
_entry.id   AF-A0A2E1ECH9-F1
#
_cell.length_a   1.000
_cell.length_b   1.000
_cell.length_c   1.000
_cell.angle_alpha   90.00
_cell.angle_beta   90.00
_cell.angle_gamma   90.00
#
_symmetry.space_group_name_H-M   'P 1'
#
loop_
_entity.id
_entity.type
_entity.pdbx_description
1 polymer ?
#
loop_
_entity_poly.entity_id
_entity_poly.type
_entity_poly.pdbx_seq_one_letter_code
_entity_poly.pdbx_strand_id
1 'polypeptide(L)'
;MALTRMQKVDLNEAPLAEAIKTRDENGRTFAYLEGWYVVREANRIFGVDHWDRITLTTQCVWQGKYQGQPACTYTARVRICIRAGAHSFVREGSGVGHGQGNHPGEAHGQALKAAETDATKRALATLGAPFGLTLYEHEPKTVDKPEERQNATTPKETLKAGLNGSKPRAQYWALRGPDGETKACYSSPLLSCSALRRMIEGTTDAGTLEAIYMQNRRLLARLVAERPDLKSDTDRHYAEILSALFQTRLKTLTQSQIKPGAKPEQAANGAEVQTANQQPALPVRMHDASWGAAVTS
;
A
#
# COMPACT_ATOMS: atom_id res chain seq x y z
N MET A 1 -0.76 -21.01 13.21
CA MET A 1 -0.34 -21.53 11.87
C MET A 1 -1.06 -20.72 10.80
N ALA A 2 -0.31 -19.93 10.02
CA ALA A 2 -0.81 -19.22 8.83
C ALA A 2 -0.77 -20.14 7.60
N LEU A 3 -1.78 -20.05 6.71
CA LEU A 3 -2.04 -20.79 5.44
C LEU A 3 -1.56 -22.25 5.38
N THR A 4 -2.42 -23.16 4.94
CA THR A 4 -2.06 -24.59 4.82
C THR A 4 -0.87 -24.79 3.87
N ARG A 5 -0.17 -25.91 3.99
CA ARG A 5 0.92 -26.26 3.06
C ARG A 5 0.43 -26.27 1.61
N MET A 6 -0.77 -26.80 1.37
CA MET A 6 -1.38 -26.84 0.04
C MET A 6 -1.65 -25.43 -0.49
N GLN A 7 -2.27 -24.56 0.31
CA GLN A 7 -2.51 -23.17 -0.04
C GLN A 7 -1.23 -22.42 -0.42
N LYS A 8 -0.12 -22.67 0.29
CA LYS A 8 1.17 -22.07 -0.04
C LYS A 8 1.75 -22.61 -1.34
N VAL A 9 1.53 -23.88 -1.66
CA VAL A 9 1.93 -24.45 -2.96
C VAL A 9 1.11 -23.80 -4.06
N ASP A 10 -0.22 -23.79 -3.93
CA ASP A 10 -1.13 -23.18 -4.90
C ASP A 10 -0.76 -21.71 -5.18
N LEU A 11 -0.42 -20.93 -4.16
CA LEU A 11 -0.02 -19.52 -4.31
C LEU A 11 1.30 -19.30 -5.06
N ASN A 12 2.10 -20.35 -5.26
CA ASN A 12 3.33 -20.30 -6.07
C ASN A 12 3.13 -20.81 -7.50
N GLU A 13 1.97 -21.37 -7.82
CA GLU A 13 1.70 -21.90 -9.17
C GLU A 13 1.24 -20.79 -10.11
N ALA A 14 1.86 -20.72 -11.28
CA ALA A 14 1.46 -19.79 -12.33
C ALA A 14 0.03 -20.11 -12.83
N PRO A 15 -0.74 -19.11 -13.28
CA PRO A 15 -2.03 -19.36 -13.89
C PRO A 15 -1.86 -20.20 -15.16
N LEU A 16 -2.88 -21.00 -15.49
CA LEU A 16 -2.91 -21.75 -16.75
C LEU A 16 -2.79 -20.77 -17.93
N ALA A 17 -2.08 -21.17 -18.98
CA ALA A 17 -1.87 -20.31 -20.15
C ALA A 17 -3.20 -19.79 -20.75
N GLU A 18 -4.25 -20.61 -20.76
CA GLU A 18 -5.59 -20.27 -21.26
C GLU A 18 -6.29 -19.17 -20.45
N ALA A 19 -5.91 -19.01 -19.19
CA ALA A 19 -6.43 -17.97 -18.30
C ALA A 19 -5.81 -16.59 -18.59
N ILE A 20 -4.62 -16.57 -19.20
CA ILE A 20 -3.91 -15.36 -19.54
C ILE A 20 -4.53 -14.83 -20.85
N LYS A 21 -5.16 -13.67 -20.75
CA LYS A 21 -5.71 -12.94 -21.90
C LYS A 21 -4.76 -11.83 -22.29
N THR A 22 -4.86 -11.40 -23.54
CA THR A 22 -4.10 -10.28 -24.08
C THR A 22 -5.04 -9.22 -24.62
N ARG A 23 -4.69 -7.95 -24.45
CA ARG A 23 -5.38 -6.84 -25.10
C ARG A 23 -4.35 -5.88 -25.70
N ASP A 24 -4.71 -5.26 -26.81
CA ASP A 24 -3.89 -4.23 -27.44
C ASP A 24 -4.37 -2.85 -27.01
N GLU A 25 -3.47 -2.04 -26.48
CA GLU A 25 -3.77 -0.70 -26.00
C GLU A 25 -2.57 0.20 -26.33
N ASN A 26 -2.80 1.30 -27.05
CA ASN A 26 -1.76 2.24 -27.50
C ASN A 26 -0.57 1.56 -28.23
N GLY A 27 -0.85 0.55 -29.06
CA GLY A 27 0.17 -0.17 -29.81
C GLY A 27 1.03 -1.13 -28.98
N ARG A 28 0.65 -1.40 -27.73
CA ARG A 28 1.28 -2.40 -26.87
C ARG A 28 0.28 -3.48 -26.49
N THR A 29 0.75 -4.72 -26.48
CA THR A 29 -0.03 -5.87 -26.02
C THR A 29 0.20 -6.08 -24.53
N PHE A 30 -0.88 -6.07 -23.74
CA PHE A 30 -0.85 -6.29 -22.30
C PHE A 30 -1.49 -7.62 -21.95
N ALA A 31 -0.76 -8.45 -21.19
CA ALA A 31 -1.30 -9.67 -20.60
C ALA A 31 -2.10 -9.35 -19.34
N TYR A 32 -3.26 -9.98 -19.16
CA TYR A 32 -4.12 -9.79 -17.98
C TYR A 32 -4.91 -11.06 -17.64
N LEU A 33 -5.35 -11.15 -16.39
CA LEU A 33 -6.36 -12.11 -15.95
C LEU A 33 -7.73 -11.44 -15.87
N GLU A 34 -8.76 -12.19 -16.26
CA GLU A 34 -10.15 -11.76 -16.13
C GLU A 34 -10.61 -11.76 -14.66
N GLY A 35 -11.53 -10.87 -14.32
CA GLY A 35 -11.99 -10.71 -12.93
C GLY A 35 -12.59 -12.00 -12.34
N TRP A 36 -13.39 -12.73 -13.13
CA TRP A 36 -14.00 -13.99 -12.70
C TRP A 36 -12.96 -15.06 -12.36
N TYR A 37 -11.86 -15.11 -13.11
CA TYR A 37 -10.78 -16.09 -12.90
C TYR A 37 -10.09 -15.85 -11.56
N VAL A 38 -9.78 -14.59 -11.26
CA VAL A 38 -9.12 -14.21 -9.99
C VAL A 38 -10.02 -14.53 -8.80
N VAL A 39 -11.34 -14.30 -8.90
CA VAL A 39 -12.31 -14.69 -7.87
C VAL A 39 -12.39 -16.22 -7.71
N ARG A 40 -12.39 -16.96 -8.83
CA ARG A 40 -12.38 -18.43 -8.83
C ARG A 40 -11.14 -18.98 -8.13
N GLU A 41 -9.96 -18.43 -8.41
CA GLU A 41 -8.73 -18.87 -7.74
C GLU A 41 -8.75 -18.54 -6.24
N ALA A 42 -9.32 -17.41 -5.84
CA ALA A 42 -9.48 -17.09 -4.42
C ALA A 42 -10.40 -18.10 -3.72
N ASN A 43 -11.51 -18.49 -4.37
CA ASN A 43 -12.41 -19.53 -3.87
C ASN A 43 -11.72 -20.90 -3.80
N ARG A 44 -10.93 -21.27 -4.82
CA ARG A 44 -10.20 -22.54 -4.88
C ARG A 44 -9.15 -22.65 -3.78
N ILE A 45 -8.37 -21.59 -3.58
CA ILE A 45 -7.22 -21.58 -2.66
C ILE A 45 -7.70 -21.37 -1.23
N PHE A 46 -8.49 -20.33 -0.97
CA PHE A 46 -8.86 -19.97 0.39
C PHE A 46 -10.12 -20.69 0.86
N GLY A 47 -11.05 -21.01 -0.04
CA GLY A 47 -12.40 -21.46 0.28
C GLY A 47 -13.37 -20.28 0.31
N VAL A 48 -14.60 -20.51 -0.18
CA VAL A 48 -15.63 -19.46 -0.35
C VAL A 48 -15.95 -18.70 0.95
N ASP A 49 -15.86 -19.37 2.10
CA ASP A 49 -16.18 -18.79 3.41
C ASP A 49 -14.94 -18.32 4.19
N HIS A 50 -13.78 -18.22 3.53
CA HIS A 50 -12.52 -17.86 4.18
C HIS A 50 -11.87 -16.61 3.61
N TRP A 51 -12.55 -15.90 2.74
CA TRP A 51 -12.16 -14.55 2.36
C TRP A 51 -13.37 -13.66 2.10
N ASP A 52 -13.17 -12.36 2.20
CA ASP A 52 -14.16 -11.35 1.84
C ASP A 52 -13.48 -10.15 1.17
N ARG A 53 -14.31 -9.41 0.43
CA ARG A 53 -13.93 -8.22 -0.32
C ARG A 53 -14.77 -7.05 0.14
N ILE A 54 -14.12 -5.96 0.51
CA ILE A 54 -14.76 -4.70 0.89
C ILE A 54 -14.27 -3.60 -0.04
N THR A 55 -15.19 -2.93 -0.72
CA THR A 55 -14.89 -1.69 -1.43
C THR A 55 -14.80 -0.56 -0.41
N LEU A 56 -13.60 -0.01 -0.22
CA LEU A 56 -13.33 1.03 0.77
C LEU A 56 -13.71 2.42 0.24
N THR A 57 -13.32 2.72 -1.00
CA THR A 57 -13.61 4.00 -1.64
C THR A 57 -13.85 3.81 -3.13
N THR A 58 -14.71 4.66 -3.69
CA THR A 58 -14.93 4.81 -5.13
C THR A 58 -15.07 6.29 -5.44
N GLN A 59 -14.34 6.79 -6.43
CA GLN A 59 -14.36 8.22 -6.79
C GLN A 59 -14.38 8.37 -8.31
N CYS A 60 -15.31 9.17 -8.82
CA CYS A 60 -15.26 9.67 -10.19
C CYS A 60 -14.18 10.76 -10.23
N VAL A 61 -13.09 10.49 -10.94
CA VAL A 61 -11.96 11.44 -11.06
C VAL A 61 -12.02 12.25 -12.35
N TRP A 62 -12.80 11.80 -13.32
CA TRP A 62 -13.06 12.52 -14.56
C TRP A 62 -14.39 12.09 -15.17
N GLN A 63 -15.13 13.04 -15.73
CA GLN A 63 -16.31 12.80 -16.54
C GLN A 63 -16.38 13.82 -17.68
N GLY A 64 -16.84 13.40 -18.84
CA GLY A 64 -16.92 14.26 -20.01
C GLY A 64 -17.46 13.52 -21.22
N LYS A 65 -17.05 13.99 -22.41
CA LYS A 65 -17.32 13.30 -23.67
C LYS A 65 -16.02 12.86 -24.30
N TYR A 66 -16.02 11.64 -24.83
CA TYR A 66 -14.94 11.10 -25.64
C TYR A 66 -15.54 10.64 -26.98
N GLN A 67 -15.01 11.17 -28.09
CA GLN A 67 -15.54 10.92 -29.44
C GLN A 67 -17.06 11.12 -29.55
N GLY A 68 -17.57 12.17 -28.91
CA GLY A 68 -19.00 12.52 -28.92
C GLY A 68 -19.87 11.76 -27.91
N GLN A 69 -19.38 10.67 -27.31
CA GLN A 69 -20.13 9.85 -26.35
C GLN A 69 -19.78 10.19 -24.90
N PRO A 70 -20.73 10.10 -23.96
CA PRO A 70 -20.45 10.17 -22.53
C PRO A 70 -19.35 9.18 -22.12
N ALA A 71 -18.37 9.68 -21.37
CA ALA A 71 -17.26 8.89 -20.85
C ALA A 71 -16.88 9.35 -19.44
N CYS A 72 -16.37 8.43 -18.63
CA CYS A 72 -15.89 8.76 -17.29
C CYS A 72 -14.78 7.80 -16.82
N THR A 73 -14.05 8.24 -15.80
CA THR A 73 -12.99 7.49 -15.15
C THR A 73 -13.22 7.45 -13.65
N TYR A 74 -13.15 6.24 -13.10
CA TYR A 74 -13.28 5.99 -11.68
C TYR A 74 -11.98 5.43 -11.12
N THR A 75 -11.69 5.78 -9.88
CA THR A 75 -10.73 5.07 -9.04
C THR A 75 -11.50 4.34 -7.94
N ALA A 76 -11.02 3.15 -7.57
CA ALA A 76 -11.55 2.40 -6.44
C ALA A 76 -10.42 1.89 -5.55
N ARG A 77 -10.68 1.76 -4.25
CA ARG A 77 -9.80 1.04 -3.31
C ARG A 77 -10.58 -0.12 -2.72
N VAL A 78 -10.00 -1.31 -2.77
CA VAL A 78 -10.58 -2.55 -2.27
C VAL A 78 -9.68 -3.14 -1.20
N ARG A 79 -10.27 -3.71 -0.16
CA ARG A 79 -9.62 -4.55 0.85
C ARG A 79 -10.10 -5.99 0.69
N ILE A 80 -9.16 -6.91 0.73
CA ILE A 80 -9.35 -8.35 0.81
C ILE A 80 -8.96 -8.79 2.21
N CYS A 81 -9.86 -9.46 2.92
CA CYS A 81 -9.56 -10.10 4.20
C CYS A 81 -9.53 -11.61 4.00
N ILE A 82 -8.46 -12.28 4.42
CA ILE A 82 -8.31 -13.74 4.32
C ILE A 82 -8.20 -14.32 5.72
N ARG A 83 -9.01 -15.33 6.00
CA ARG A 83 -9.06 -16.10 7.23
C ARG A 83 -8.24 -17.37 7.04
N ALA A 84 -7.18 -17.55 7.81
CA ALA A 84 -6.23 -18.66 7.73
C ALA A 84 -6.06 -19.30 9.12
N GLY A 85 -6.99 -20.21 9.46
CA GLY A 85 -7.07 -20.81 10.79
C GLY A 85 -7.40 -19.76 11.85
N ALA A 86 -6.59 -19.70 12.92
CA ALA A 86 -6.77 -18.72 14.00
C ALA A 86 -6.30 -17.29 13.66
N HIS A 87 -5.78 -17.06 12.46
CA HIS A 87 -5.26 -15.75 12.04
C HIS A 87 -6.03 -15.22 10.84
N SER A 88 -6.12 -13.90 10.71
CA SER A 88 -6.55 -13.24 9.48
C SER A 88 -5.50 -12.24 9.03
N PHE A 89 -5.46 -11.96 7.73
CA PHE A 89 -4.61 -10.93 7.18
C PHE A 89 -5.32 -10.21 6.03
N VAL A 90 -4.88 -8.98 5.77
CA VAL A 90 -5.50 -8.12 4.77
C VAL A 90 -4.54 -7.81 3.61
N ARG A 91 -5.12 -7.62 2.43
CA ARG A 91 -4.47 -7.00 1.27
C ARG A 91 -5.36 -5.90 0.74
N GLU A 92 -4.74 -4.85 0.24
CA GLU A 92 -5.48 -3.76 -0.39
C GLU A 92 -4.93 -3.47 -1.77
N GLY A 93 -5.82 -3.04 -2.65
CA GLY A 93 -5.50 -2.65 -4.00
C GLY A 93 -6.27 -1.40 -4.37
N SER A 94 -5.63 -0.53 -5.14
CA SER A 94 -6.29 0.58 -5.82
C SER A 94 -6.35 0.28 -7.30
N GLY A 95 -7.50 0.52 -7.92
CA GLY A 95 -7.71 0.25 -9.34
C GLY A 95 -8.35 1.43 -10.06
N VAL A 96 -8.24 1.42 -11.38
CA VAL A 96 -8.79 2.43 -12.27
C VAL A 96 -9.72 1.76 -13.28
N GLY A 97 -10.83 2.43 -13.58
CA GLY A 97 -11.79 1.98 -14.57
C GLY A 97 -12.24 3.11 -15.46
N HIS A 98 -12.29 2.84 -16.75
CA HIS A 98 -12.81 3.74 -17.77
C HIS A 98 -14.11 3.17 -18.31
N GLY A 99 -15.06 4.04 -18.63
CA GLY A 99 -16.34 3.65 -19.21
C GLY A 99 -16.77 4.67 -20.25
N GLN A 100 -17.38 4.17 -21.32
CA GLN A 100 -17.95 4.97 -22.40
C GLN A 100 -19.24 4.28 -22.84
N GLY A 101 -20.30 5.05 -23.05
CA GLY A 101 -21.61 4.48 -23.38
C GLY A 101 -22.51 5.47 -24.09
N ASN A 102 -23.70 5.02 -24.48
CA ASN A 102 -24.67 5.82 -25.21
C ASN A 102 -25.32 6.91 -24.33
N HIS A 103 -25.29 6.70 -23.00
CA HIS A 103 -25.76 7.67 -22.02
C HIS A 103 -24.86 7.69 -20.78
N PRO A 104 -24.86 8.77 -19.97
CA PRO A 104 -23.97 8.90 -18.81
C PRO A 104 -24.07 7.74 -17.82
N GLY A 105 -25.28 7.26 -17.51
CA GLY A 105 -25.47 6.13 -16.60
C GLY A 105 -24.73 4.85 -17.04
N GLU A 106 -24.70 4.55 -18.34
CA GLU A 106 -23.97 3.41 -18.89
C GLU A 106 -22.46 3.59 -18.70
N ALA A 107 -21.93 4.76 -19.08
CA ALA A 107 -20.51 5.07 -18.91
C ALA A 107 -20.07 4.97 -17.44
N HIS A 108 -20.83 5.58 -16.52
CA HIS A 108 -20.57 5.52 -15.08
C HIS A 108 -20.64 4.09 -14.53
N GLY A 109 -21.64 3.31 -14.95
CA GLY A 109 -21.77 1.92 -14.54
C GLY A 109 -20.59 1.05 -15.00
N GLN A 110 -20.13 1.22 -16.24
CA GLN A 110 -18.96 0.51 -16.77
C GLN A 110 -17.67 0.90 -16.05
N ALA A 111 -17.40 2.21 -15.91
CA ALA A 111 -16.19 2.72 -15.27
C ALA A 111 -16.07 2.26 -13.82
N LEU A 112 -17.16 2.35 -13.05
CA LEU A 112 -17.18 1.92 -11.66
C LEU A 112 -16.91 0.42 -11.51
N LYS A 113 -17.59 -0.42 -12.31
CA LYS A 113 -17.39 -1.88 -12.30
C LYS A 113 -15.96 -2.27 -12.67
N ALA A 114 -15.39 -1.59 -13.68
CA ALA A 114 -14.01 -1.81 -14.10
C ALA A 114 -13.02 -1.41 -12.99
N ALA A 115 -13.21 -0.27 -12.34
CA ALA A 115 -12.33 0.22 -11.28
C ALA A 115 -12.31 -0.72 -10.07
N GLU A 116 -13.48 -1.21 -9.64
CA GLU A 116 -13.57 -2.15 -8.53
C GLU A 116 -12.94 -3.52 -8.88
N THR A 117 -13.16 -3.99 -10.11
CA THR A 117 -12.55 -5.24 -10.60
C THR A 117 -11.03 -5.12 -10.63
N ASP A 118 -10.50 -4.02 -11.17
CA ASP A 118 -9.06 -3.78 -11.20
C ASP A 118 -8.46 -3.68 -9.79
N ALA A 119 -9.10 -2.96 -8.88
CA ALA A 119 -8.68 -2.86 -7.48
C ALA A 119 -8.65 -4.24 -6.79
N THR A 120 -9.65 -5.07 -7.06
CA THR A 120 -9.74 -6.45 -6.56
C THR A 120 -8.58 -7.30 -7.07
N LYS A 121 -8.32 -7.28 -8.39
CA LYS A 121 -7.20 -8.02 -9.00
C LYS A 121 -5.86 -7.59 -8.41
N ARG A 122 -5.66 -6.29 -8.25
CA ARG A 122 -4.41 -5.73 -7.70
C ARG A 122 -4.20 -6.07 -6.23
N ALA A 123 -5.27 -6.12 -5.43
CA ALA A 123 -5.20 -6.59 -4.05
C ALA A 123 -4.79 -8.08 -4.00
N LEU A 124 -5.42 -8.92 -4.81
CA LEU A 124 -5.17 -10.37 -4.85
C LEU A 124 -3.80 -10.72 -5.46
N ALA A 125 -3.31 -9.96 -6.44
CA ALA A 125 -1.99 -10.16 -7.06
C ALA A 125 -0.83 -10.21 -6.03
N THR A 126 -0.97 -9.50 -4.90
CA THR A 126 0.03 -9.50 -3.82
C THR A 126 0.10 -10.81 -3.01
N LEU A 127 -0.80 -11.77 -3.27
CA LEU A 127 -0.87 -13.05 -2.58
C LEU A 127 -0.03 -14.13 -3.26
N GLY A 128 0.15 -14.05 -4.58
CA GLY A 128 0.88 -15.09 -5.30
C GLY A 128 0.62 -15.13 -6.80
N ALA A 129 1.32 -16.07 -7.43
CA ALA A 129 1.34 -16.29 -8.86
C ALA A 129 -0.06 -16.50 -9.50
N PRO A 130 -1.02 -17.24 -8.91
CA PRO A 130 -2.33 -17.50 -9.52
C PRO A 130 -3.14 -16.24 -9.82
N PHE A 131 -2.84 -15.15 -9.11
CA PHE A 131 -3.53 -13.87 -9.23
C PHE A 131 -2.81 -12.89 -10.18
N GLY A 132 -1.89 -13.39 -11.00
CA GLY A 132 -1.24 -12.62 -12.06
C GLY A 132 0.06 -11.93 -11.65
N LEU A 133 0.65 -12.29 -10.51
CA LEU A 133 1.95 -11.74 -10.07
C LEU A 133 3.05 -12.01 -11.10
N THR A 134 3.04 -13.18 -11.74
CA THR A 134 4.02 -13.58 -12.77
C THR A 134 3.88 -12.81 -14.08
N LEU A 135 2.72 -12.17 -14.33
CA LEU A 135 2.52 -11.35 -15.53
C LEU A 135 3.37 -10.06 -15.50
N TYR A 136 3.90 -9.68 -14.33
CA TYR A 136 4.81 -8.55 -14.17
C TYR A 136 6.29 -8.92 -14.38
N GLU A 137 6.65 -10.21 -14.34
CA GLU A 137 8.05 -10.65 -14.47
C GLU A 137 8.56 -10.57 -15.91
N HIS A 138 7.64 -10.58 -16.87
CA HIS A 138 7.95 -10.52 -18.28
C HIS A 138 7.01 -9.51 -18.95
N GLU A 139 7.47 -8.28 -19.15
CA GLU A 139 6.91 -7.50 -20.25
C GLU A 139 7.08 -8.35 -21.51
N PRO A 140 6.01 -8.61 -22.29
CA PRO A 140 6.20 -9.24 -23.58
C PRO A 140 7.14 -8.34 -24.36
N LYS A 141 8.35 -8.84 -24.64
CA LYS A 141 9.20 -8.28 -25.68
C LYS A 141 8.29 -8.12 -26.89
N THR A 142 8.20 -6.91 -27.42
CA THR A 142 7.53 -6.61 -28.68
C THR A 142 7.79 -7.76 -29.63
N VAL A 143 6.75 -8.53 -29.94
CA VAL A 143 6.85 -9.55 -30.96
C VAL A 143 6.85 -8.76 -32.26
N ASP A 144 8.03 -8.28 -32.64
CA ASP A 144 8.27 -7.87 -34.01
C ASP A 144 7.91 -9.09 -34.86
N LYS A 145 6.92 -8.91 -35.74
CA LYS A 145 6.52 -9.94 -36.70
C LYS A 145 7.80 -10.46 -37.37
N PRO A 146 8.07 -11.77 -37.38
CA PRO A 146 9.23 -12.27 -38.09
C PRO A 146 8.97 -12.08 -39.59
N GLU A 147 9.65 -11.11 -40.19
CA GLU A 147 9.95 -11.15 -41.62
C GLU A 147 10.77 -12.42 -41.88
N GLU A 148 10.32 -13.20 -42.85
CA GLU A 148 11.01 -14.37 -43.37
C GLU A 148 12.45 -14.00 -43.77
N ARG A 149 13.44 -14.58 -43.08
CA ARG A 149 14.75 -14.81 -43.68
C ARG A 149 15.24 -16.23 -43.43
N GLN A 150 15.46 -16.87 -44.56
CA GLN A 150 15.95 -18.21 -44.76
C GLN A 150 17.41 -18.36 -44.29
N ASN A 151 17.72 -19.58 -43.86
CA ASN A 151 19.04 -20.23 -43.82
C ASN A 151 20.10 -19.65 -42.85
N ALA A 152 20.47 -20.43 -41.83
CA ALA A 152 21.67 -21.30 -41.89
C ALA A 152 22.15 -21.74 -40.48
N THR A 153 22.31 -23.07 -40.34
CA THR A 153 23.29 -23.82 -39.52
C THR A 153 23.32 -23.71 -37.99
N THR A 154 22.99 -24.85 -37.37
CA THR A 154 23.44 -25.31 -36.05
C THR A 154 24.97 -25.53 -36.02
N PRO A 155 25.59 -25.55 -34.83
CA PRO A 155 25.97 -26.85 -34.26
C PRO A 155 25.63 -27.04 -32.76
N LYS A 156 25.25 -28.29 -32.43
CA LYS A 156 25.39 -28.95 -31.10
C LYS A 156 26.85 -28.80 -30.62
N GLU A 157 27.23 -28.74 -29.35
CA GLU A 157 27.06 -29.67 -28.22
C GLU A 157 27.94 -29.07 -27.10
N THR A 158 27.56 -29.00 -25.81
CA THR A 158 27.98 -30.01 -24.82
C THR A 158 27.28 -29.76 -23.48
N LEU A 159 26.68 -30.82 -22.94
CA LEU A 159 26.24 -30.94 -21.55
C LEU A 159 27.37 -31.53 -20.70
N LYS A 160 27.54 -30.97 -19.49
CA LYS A 160 27.96 -31.54 -18.18
C LYS A 160 28.91 -30.57 -17.47
N ALA A 161 28.91 -30.37 -16.16
CA ALA A 161 28.01 -30.59 -15.03
C ALA A 161 28.76 -29.91 -13.86
N GLY A 162 28.07 -29.15 -13.00
CA GLY A 162 28.72 -28.51 -11.85
C GLY A 162 27.70 -27.84 -10.96
N LEU A 163 27.30 -28.55 -9.91
CA LEU A 163 26.34 -28.12 -8.90
C LEU A 163 26.80 -26.85 -8.16
N ASN A 164 25.98 -25.81 -8.22
CA ASN A 164 25.54 -25.00 -7.06
C ASN A 164 24.45 -24.03 -7.54
N GLY A 165 23.27 -24.59 -7.79
CA GLY A 165 22.07 -23.84 -8.14
C GLY A 165 21.49 -23.11 -6.93
N SER A 166 22.13 -22.04 -6.48
CA SER A 166 21.40 -20.98 -5.76
C SER A 166 20.72 -20.11 -6.81
N LYS A 167 19.47 -20.42 -7.15
CA LYS A 167 18.58 -19.48 -7.84
C LYS A 167 18.67 -18.11 -7.12
N PRO A 168 18.75 -16.97 -7.83
CA PRO A 168 18.83 -15.67 -7.17
C PRO A 168 17.59 -15.49 -6.29
N ARG A 169 17.78 -15.51 -4.98
CA ARG A 169 16.73 -15.32 -3.99
C ARG A 169 16.11 -13.96 -4.25
N ALA A 170 14.83 -13.89 -4.62
CA ALA A 170 14.12 -12.63 -4.85
C ALA A 170 14.45 -11.65 -3.73
N GLN A 171 15.13 -10.56 -4.09
CA GLN A 171 15.94 -9.77 -3.16
C GLN A 171 15.08 -8.68 -2.51
N TYR A 172 14.08 -9.08 -1.70
CA TYR A 172 13.15 -8.16 -1.06
C TYR A 172 13.83 -7.17 -0.09
N TRP A 173 13.25 -5.97 0.01
CA TRP A 173 13.63 -4.90 0.93
C TRP A 173 12.87 -5.08 2.24
N ALA A 174 13.51 -5.75 3.22
CA ALA A 174 12.88 -6.09 4.49
C ALA A 174 13.01 -4.95 5.50
N LEU A 175 11.86 -4.46 5.97
CA LEU A 175 11.71 -3.51 7.06
C LEU A 175 11.62 -4.26 8.39
N ARG A 176 12.46 -3.87 9.35
CA ARG A 176 12.49 -4.46 10.70
C ARG A 176 11.88 -3.56 11.74
N GLY A 177 11.24 -4.18 12.74
CA GLY A 177 10.76 -3.50 13.93
C GLY A 177 11.87 -3.29 14.98
N PRO A 178 11.53 -2.69 16.13
CA PRO A 178 12.48 -2.47 17.23
C PRO A 178 13.02 -3.79 17.83
N ASP A 179 12.19 -4.82 17.81
CA ASP A 179 12.48 -6.21 18.20
C ASP A 179 13.38 -6.95 17.19
N GLY A 180 13.67 -6.37 16.03
CA GLY A 180 14.42 -7.00 14.95
C GLY A 180 13.57 -7.94 14.08
N GLU A 181 12.30 -8.14 14.42
CA GLU A 181 11.37 -8.91 13.59
C GLU A 181 11.12 -8.20 12.27
N THR A 182 10.95 -8.97 11.20
CA THR A 182 10.57 -8.42 9.91
C THR A 182 9.10 -7.99 9.95
N LYS A 183 8.86 -6.67 9.99
CA LYS A 183 7.50 -6.11 9.98
C LYS A 183 6.89 -6.13 8.58
N ALA A 184 7.70 -5.95 7.55
CA ALA A 184 7.25 -6.02 6.16
C ALA A 184 8.41 -6.29 5.19
N CYS A 185 8.10 -6.85 4.03
CA CYS A 185 9.04 -7.01 2.91
C CYS A 185 8.45 -6.32 1.68
N TYR A 186 9.25 -5.53 0.99
CA TYR A 186 8.83 -4.81 -0.21
C TYR A 186 9.64 -5.27 -1.43
N SER A 187 9.00 -5.41 -2.58
CA SER A 187 9.69 -5.61 -3.86
C SER A 187 10.31 -4.32 -4.39
N SER A 188 9.76 -3.16 -4.01
CA SER A 188 10.27 -1.84 -4.38
C SER A 188 11.06 -1.18 -3.24
N PRO A 189 12.27 -0.66 -3.50
CA PRO A 189 13.05 0.09 -2.52
C PRO A 189 12.34 1.37 -2.08
N LEU A 190 11.64 2.07 -2.99
CA LEU A 190 10.89 3.29 -2.68
C LEU A 190 9.74 3.04 -1.70
N LEU A 191 9.03 1.93 -1.85
CA LEU A 191 7.98 1.53 -0.90
C LEU A 191 8.57 1.20 0.47
N SER A 192 9.73 0.54 0.50
CA SER A 192 10.46 0.30 1.75
C SER A 192 10.91 1.60 2.42
N CYS A 193 11.42 2.57 1.66
CA CYS A 193 11.78 3.90 2.17
C CYS A 193 10.57 4.63 2.74
N SER A 194 9.44 4.59 2.03
CA SER A 194 8.19 5.24 2.46
C SER A 194 7.64 4.60 3.75
N ALA A 195 7.70 3.28 3.87
CA ALA A 195 7.27 2.56 5.06
C ALA A 195 8.19 2.83 6.26
N LEU A 196 9.51 2.84 6.05
CA LEU A 196 10.50 3.19 7.08
C LEU A 196 10.29 4.64 7.55
N ARG A 197 10.03 5.58 6.64
CA ARG A 197 9.69 6.97 6.97
C ARG A 197 8.47 7.06 7.90
N ARG A 198 7.38 6.39 7.55
CA ARG A 198 6.15 6.38 8.39
C ARG A 198 6.40 5.78 9.76
N MET A 199 7.26 4.76 9.84
CA MET A 199 7.65 4.14 11.11
C MET A 199 8.47 5.11 11.99
N ILE A 200 9.40 5.87 11.39
CA ILE A 200 10.16 6.93 12.08
C ILE A 200 9.24 8.02 12.62
N GLU A 201 8.34 8.52 11.77
CA GLU A 201 7.43 9.63 12.10
C GLU A 201 6.41 9.22 13.17
N GLY A 202 5.93 7.97 13.12
CA GLY A 202 4.93 7.44 14.05
C GLY A 202 5.48 7.00 15.41
N THR A 203 6.80 6.90 15.58
CA THR A 203 7.40 6.49 16.87
C THR A 203 7.52 7.69 17.81
N THR A 204 7.02 7.53 19.03
CA THR A 204 7.00 8.58 20.08
C THR A 204 8.03 8.36 21.19
N ASP A 205 8.63 7.18 21.27
CA ASP A 205 9.62 6.83 22.28
C ASP A 205 11.05 6.80 21.68
N ALA A 206 12.00 7.41 22.40
CA ALA A 206 13.39 7.54 21.93
C ALA A 206 14.10 6.18 21.85
N GLY A 207 13.91 5.29 22.84
CA GLY A 207 14.55 3.97 22.85
C GLY A 207 14.03 3.07 21.73
N THR A 208 12.73 3.10 21.48
CA THR A 208 12.09 2.39 20.37
C THR A 208 12.58 2.90 19.01
N LEU A 209 12.72 4.23 18.86
CA LEU A 209 13.21 4.83 17.63
C LEU A 209 14.68 4.45 17.34
N GLU A 210 15.52 4.44 18.37
CA GLU A 210 16.91 4.00 18.27
C GLU A 210 17.01 2.52 17.88
N ALA A 211 16.19 1.65 18.50
CA ALA A 211 16.12 0.23 18.14
C ALA A 211 15.71 0.03 16.67
N ILE A 212 14.68 0.75 16.19
CA ILE A 212 14.26 0.72 14.78
C ILE A 212 15.41 1.15 13.86
N TYR A 213 16.14 2.20 14.20
CA TYR A 213 17.28 2.66 13.40
C TYR A 213 18.36 1.58 13.30
N MET A 214 18.77 1.00 14.43
CA MET A 214 19.80 -0.05 14.47
C MET A 214 19.41 -1.28 13.66
N GLN A 215 18.16 -1.73 13.79
CA GLN A 215 17.67 -2.91 13.08
C GLN A 215 17.56 -2.70 11.57
N ASN A 216 17.38 -1.45 11.11
CA ASN A 216 17.27 -1.11 9.69
C ASN A 216 18.57 -0.57 9.07
N ARG A 217 19.69 -0.53 9.80
CA ARG A 217 20.99 -0.06 9.25
C ARG A 217 21.45 -0.88 8.04
N ARG A 218 21.18 -2.19 8.04
CA ARG A 218 21.47 -3.07 6.88
C ARG A 218 20.60 -2.74 5.67
N LEU A 219 19.34 -2.38 5.88
CA LEU A 219 18.45 -1.94 4.81
C LEU A 219 18.95 -0.64 4.18
N LEU A 220 19.34 0.35 5.01
CA LEU A 220 19.89 1.62 4.54
C LEU A 220 21.20 1.45 3.75
N ALA A 221 22.13 0.64 4.25
CA ALA A 221 23.38 0.34 3.54
C ALA A 221 23.13 -0.35 2.19
N ARG A 222 22.17 -1.28 2.15
CA ARG A 222 21.80 -2.00 0.94
C ARG A 222 21.15 -1.08 -0.10
N LEU A 223 20.36 -0.09 0.33
CA LEU A 223 19.77 0.90 -0.58
C LEU A 223 20.86 1.66 -1.33
N VAL A 224 21.90 2.11 -0.62
CA VAL A 224 23.05 2.81 -1.24
C VAL A 224 23.84 1.90 -2.18
N ALA A 225 24.08 0.65 -1.78
CA ALA A 225 24.91 -0.28 -2.55
C ALA A 225 24.21 -0.81 -3.81
N GLU A 226 22.92 -1.14 -3.73
CA GLU A 226 22.20 -1.80 -4.83
C GLU A 226 21.36 -0.83 -5.67
N ARG A 227 21.06 0.38 -5.18
CA ARG A 227 20.23 1.38 -5.85
C ARG A 227 20.78 2.81 -5.69
N PRO A 228 21.99 3.09 -6.21
CA PRO A 228 22.62 4.41 -6.09
C PRO A 228 21.86 5.54 -6.80
N ASP A 229 20.96 5.19 -7.73
CA ASP A 229 20.06 6.06 -8.46
C ASP A 229 18.81 6.46 -7.65
N LEU A 230 18.61 5.91 -6.47
CA LEU A 230 17.44 6.17 -5.62
C LEU A 230 17.55 7.51 -4.90
N LYS A 231 17.30 8.59 -5.63
CA LYS A 231 17.41 9.97 -5.16
C LYS A 231 16.09 10.74 -5.24
N SER A 232 15.96 11.76 -4.41
CA SER A 232 14.86 12.73 -4.48
C SER A 232 15.02 13.70 -5.66
N ASP A 233 13.99 14.52 -5.87
CA ASP A 233 14.00 15.70 -6.75
C ASP A 233 15.12 16.71 -6.46
N THR A 234 15.65 16.69 -5.23
CA THR A 234 16.74 17.52 -4.72
C THR A 234 18.12 16.83 -4.81
N ASP A 235 18.24 15.75 -5.59
CA ASP A 235 19.44 14.93 -5.78
C ASP A 235 20.02 14.30 -4.49
N ARG A 236 19.23 14.22 -3.41
CA ARG A 236 19.63 13.56 -2.17
C ARG A 236 19.19 12.11 -2.16
N HIS A 237 20.07 11.21 -1.74
CA HIS A 237 19.75 9.79 -1.71
C HIS A 237 18.75 9.47 -0.58
N TYR A 238 17.75 8.60 -0.84
CA TYR A 238 16.70 8.31 0.15
C TYR A 238 17.23 7.74 1.47
N ALA A 239 18.31 6.95 1.45
CA ALA A 239 18.94 6.44 2.68
C ALA A 239 19.54 7.57 3.54
N GLU A 240 20.05 8.64 2.91
CA GLU A 240 20.58 9.81 3.61
C GLU A 240 19.43 10.63 4.22
N ILE A 241 18.35 10.84 3.45
CA ILE A 241 17.14 11.54 3.93
C ILE A 241 16.56 10.82 5.15
N LEU A 242 16.46 9.49 5.10
CA LEU A 242 15.94 8.69 6.21
C LEU A 242 16.87 8.74 7.43
N SER A 243 18.19 8.64 7.24
CA SER A 243 19.16 8.72 8.33
C SER A 243 19.14 10.09 9.01
N ALA A 244 19.03 11.17 8.23
CA ALA A 244 18.88 12.53 8.76
C ALA A 244 17.57 12.67 9.54
N LEU A 245 16.45 12.15 9.01
CA LEU A 245 15.16 12.16 9.68
C LEU A 245 15.22 11.40 11.02
N PHE A 246 15.86 10.23 11.07
CA PHE A 246 16.09 9.48 12.32
C PHE A 246 16.83 10.31 13.35
N GLN A 247 17.96 10.92 12.96
CA GLN A 247 18.79 11.73 13.86
C GLN A 247 18.02 12.94 14.39
N THR A 248 17.31 13.66 13.51
CA THR A 248 16.47 14.79 13.90
C THR A 248 15.41 14.36 14.90
N ARG A 249 14.68 13.28 14.61
CA ARG A 249 13.61 12.77 15.49
C ARG A 249 14.14 12.28 16.83
N LEU A 250 15.25 11.54 16.85
CA LEU A 250 15.86 11.03 18.08
C LEU A 250 16.33 12.19 18.98
N LYS A 251 16.93 13.23 18.39
CA LYS A 251 17.31 14.45 19.12
C LYS A 251 16.09 15.17 19.71
N THR A 252 15.00 15.31 18.96
CA THR A 252 13.78 15.93 19.47
C THR A 252 13.18 15.14 20.64
N LEU A 253 13.04 13.82 20.49
CA LEU A 253 12.45 12.97 21.53
C LEU A 253 13.29 12.94 22.81
N THR A 254 14.61 12.86 22.69
CA THR A 254 15.53 12.91 23.84
C THR A 254 15.53 14.28 24.54
N GLN A 255 15.49 15.39 23.79
CA GLN A 255 15.39 16.73 24.37
C GLN A 255 14.05 16.98 25.07
N SER A 256 12.95 16.43 24.54
CA SER A 256 11.63 16.48 25.18
C SER A 256 11.56 15.65 26.46
N GLN A 257 12.32 14.56 26.56
CA GLN A 257 12.42 13.74 27.77
C GLN A 257 13.30 14.39 28.87
N ILE A 258 14.23 15.27 28.51
CA ILE A 258 15.15 15.95 29.46
C ILE A 258 14.55 17.23 30.09
N LYS A 259 13.40 17.74 29.62
CA LYS A 259 12.70 18.88 30.26
C LYS A 259 11.49 18.42 31.11
N PRO A 260 11.68 17.97 32.36
CA PRO A 260 10.63 18.05 33.37
C PRO A 260 10.63 19.48 33.96
N GLY A 261 9.48 20.15 33.86
CA GLY A 261 9.08 21.34 34.63
C GLY A 261 10.14 22.38 35.04
N ALA A 262 10.22 23.48 34.31
CA ALA A 262 10.72 24.75 34.87
C ALA A 262 9.52 25.63 35.22
N LYS A 263 9.11 25.64 36.50
CA LYS A 263 8.41 26.80 37.09
C LYS A 263 9.46 27.89 37.33
N PRO A 264 9.20 29.16 36.99
CA PRO A 264 9.98 30.26 37.54
C PRO A 264 9.45 30.59 38.94
N GLU A 265 10.31 30.40 39.93
CA GLU A 265 10.22 30.99 41.26
C GLU A 265 10.94 32.34 41.24
N GLN A 266 10.19 33.42 41.48
CA GLN A 266 10.62 34.74 41.94
C GLN A 266 9.37 35.39 42.57
N ALA A 267 9.39 36.21 43.61
CA ALA A 267 10.20 36.41 44.80
C ALA A 267 9.42 37.46 45.62
N ALA A 268 9.50 37.40 46.95
CA ALA A 268 9.34 38.50 47.91
C ALA A 268 7.95 39.14 48.18
N ASN A 269 7.68 39.16 49.49
CA ASN A 269 7.15 40.25 50.34
C ASN A 269 5.67 40.64 50.33
N GLY A 270 5.14 40.77 51.56
CA GLY A 270 4.11 41.74 51.90
C GLY A 270 2.90 41.16 52.63
N ALA A 271 2.93 41.17 53.97
CA ALA A 271 1.75 41.01 54.81
C ALA A 271 1.14 42.38 55.11
N GLU A 272 -0.15 42.57 54.85
CA GLU A 272 -1.11 43.56 55.42
C GLU A 272 -2.47 43.32 54.70
N VAL A 273 -3.52 42.79 55.34
CA VAL A 273 -4.55 43.38 56.24
C VAL A 273 -5.64 44.21 55.51
N GLN A 274 -6.92 43.87 55.83
CA GLN A 274 -8.20 44.59 55.60
C GLN A 274 -8.76 44.62 54.15
N THR A 275 -10.06 44.53 53.83
CA THR A 275 -11.34 44.57 54.56
C THR A 275 -12.51 44.26 53.58
N ALA A 276 -13.62 43.74 54.11
CA ALA A 276 -15.02 43.92 53.65
C ALA A 276 -15.41 43.31 52.26
N ASN A 277 -16.64 42.89 51.95
CA ASN A 277 -17.94 43.09 52.56
C ASN A 277 -18.96 42.09 51.95
N GLN A 278 -19.92 41.64 52.78
CA GLN A 278 -21.35 41.43 52.50
C GLN A 278 -21.86 40.53 51.33
N GLN A 279 -22.56 39.46 51.74
CA GLN A 279 -23.80 38.87 51.18
C GLN A 279 -24.98 39.89 51.11
N PRO A 280 -26.21 39.58 50.61
CA PRO A 280 -26.76 38.31 50.05
C PRO A 280 -27.68 38.49 48.79
N ALA A 281 -28.19 37.38 48.22
CA ALA A 281 -29.63 37.09 48.00
C ALA A 281 -29.95 36.23 46.73
N LEU A 282 -30.92 35.34 46.93
CA LEU A 282 -31.57 34.29 46.10
C LEU A 282 -32.49 34.88 44.97
N PRO A 283 -33.36 34.13 44.23
CA PRO A 283 -33.32 32.78 43.62
C PRO A 283 -33.94 32.66 42.18
N VAL A 284 -33.77 31.47 41.55
CA VAL A 284 -34.75 30.64 40.77
C VAL A 284 -35.60 31.20 39.59
N ARG A 285 -35.40 30.52 38.42
CA ARG A 285 -36.29 30.12 37.28
C ARG A 285 -37.24 31.12 36.57
N MET A 286 -37.16 31.13 35.23
CA MET A 286 -38.26 30.95 34.23
C MET A 286 -37.61 30.53 32.89
N HIS A 287 -37.95 29.40 32.28
CA HIS A 287 -39.06 29.09 31.35
C HIS A 287 -38.86 29.53 29.90
N ASP A 288 -39.17 28.58 29.00
CA ASP A 288 -39.45 28.67 27.56
C ASP A 288 -38.26 28.89 26.60
N ALA A 289 -38.20 28.32 25.39
CA ALA A 289 -39.26 27.84 24.52
C ALA A 289 -38.81 26.69 23.60
N SER A 290 -39.82 26.04 23.07
CA SER A 290 -39.84 24.87 22.21
C SER A 290 -40.23 25.25 20.77
N TRP A 291 -40.06 24.29 19.84
CA TRP A 291 -40.54 24.25 18.44
C TRP A 291 -39.85 25.21 17.45
N GLY A 292 -39.51 24.84 16.21
CA GLY A 292 -39.78 23.68 15.37
C GLY A 292 -39.58 24.12 13.92
N ALA A 293 -39.26 23.21 12.99
CA ALA A 293 -39.62 23.32 11.57
C ALA A 293 -39.17 22.07 10.81
N ALA A 294 -40.15 21.30 10.37
CA ALA A 294 -40.06 20.38 9.23
C ALA A 294 -40.56 21.10 7.96
N VAL A 295 -40.58 20.35 6.84
CA VAL A 295 -41.18 20.61 5.50
C VAL A 295 -40.14 21.08 4.47
N THR A 296 -39.52 20.17 3.70
CA THR A 296 -39.97 19.47 2.47
C THR A 296 -40.24 20.37 1.26
N SER A 297 -39.50 20.13 0.18
CA SER A 297 -40.00 19.62 -1.11
C SER A 297 -38.84 19.03 -1.90
#